data_AF-A0A093QKM4-F1
#
_entry.id   AF-A0A093QKM4-F1
#
_cell.length_a   1.000
_cell.length_b   1.000
_cell.length_c   1.000
_cell.angle_alpha   90.00
_cell.angle_beta   90.00
_cell.angle_gamma   90.00
#
_symmetry.space_group_name_H-M   'P 1'
#
loop_
_entity.id
_entity.type
_entity.pdbx_description
1 polymer ?
#
loop_
_entity_poly.entity_id
_entity_poly.type
_entity_poly.pdbx_seq_one_letter_code
_entity_poly.pdbx_strand_id
1 'polypeptide(L)'
;YMAYLQGKNNHSCGGFLVAPNWVMTAAQCFVHKPLTVILGAHTVQMKEESWQKFEVEEYHCHPYFTSPKEGNDILLLKGDAGDPLVCNNKAYGIFSYRHNNWPGFYTHIAHYLSWVNSVMK
;
A
#
# COMPACT_ATOMS: atom_id res chain seq x y z
N TYR A 1 -11.13 4.28 2.13
CA TYR A 1 -9.91 5.11 2.27
C TYR A 1 -9.14 4.83 3.56
N MET A 2 -9.79 4.39 4.65
CA MET A 2 -9.10 4.03 5.89
C MET A 2 -8.06 2.92 5.68
N ALA A 3 -6.93 3.06 6.37
CA ALA A 3 -5.83 2.10 6.37
C ALA A 3 -5.48 1.71 7.80
N TYR A 4 -5.31 0.40 8.02
CA TYR A 4 -4.74 -0.15 9.24
C TYR A 4 -3.27 -0.48 8.99
N LEU A 5 -2.39 -0.05 9.88
CA LEU A 5 -0.96 -0.28 9.76
C LEU A 5 -0.51 -1.23 10.87
N GLN A 6 0.10 -2.34 10.49
CA GLN A 6 0.67 -3.31 11.40
C GLN A 6 2.19 -3.16 11.42
N GLY A 7 2.76 -2.83 12.59
CA GLY A 7 4.20 -2.74 12.80
C GLY A 7 4.76 -3.88 13.65
N LYS A 8 6.05 -3.78 13.99
CA LYS A 8 6.73 -4.69 14.92
C LYS A 8 6.05 -4.72 16.29
N ASN A 9 6.20 -5.85 16.98
CA ASN A 9 5.71 -6.07 18.35
C ASN A 9 4.19 -5.84 18.49
N ASN A 10 3.42 -6.14 17.44
CA ASN A 10 1.98 -5.91 17.40
C ASN A 10 1.54 -4.45 17.57
N HIS A 11 2.44 -3.48 17.36
CA HIS A 11 2.03 -2.08 17.35
C HIS A 11 1.11 -1.81 16.16
N SER A 12 0.04 -1.07 16.41
CA SER A 12 -0.92 -0.68 15.38
C SER A 12 -0.94 0.83 15.22
N CYS A 13 -1.04 1.27 13.98
CA CYS A 13 -1.28 2.65 13.63
C CYS A 13 -2.48 2.77 12.69
N GLY A 14 -3.11 3.94 12.73
CA GLY A 14 -4.12 4.32 11.74
C GLY A 14 -3.50 5.14 10.61
N GLY A 15 -4.18 5.17 9.48
CA GLY A 15 -3.83 6.03 8.35
C GLY A 15 -4.94 6.04 7.32
N PHE A 16 -4.64 6.65 6.17
CA PHE A 16 -5.57 6.67 5.05
C PHE A 16 -4.84 6.73 3.72
N LEU A 17 -5.46 6.14 2.70
CA LEU A 17 -5.00 6.15 1.33
C LEU A 17 -5.19 7.55 0.74
N VAL A 18 -4.09 8.17 0.28
CA VAL A 18 -4.09 9.51 -0.34
C VAL A 18 -3.95 9.47 -1.86
N ALA A 19 -3.35 8.41 -2.38
CA ALA A 19 -3.27 8.07 -3.79
C ALA A 19 -3.09 6.55 -3.91
N PRO A 20 -3.24 5.93 -5.11
CA PRO A 20 -2.87 4.53 -5.29
C PRO A 20 -1.49 4.26 -4.69
N ASN A 21 -1.40 3.30 -3.77
CA ASN A 21 -0.17 2.88 -3.09
C ASN A 21 0.48 3.88 -2.12
N TRP A 22 -0.12 5.06 -1.94
CA TRP A 22 0.35 6.07 -1.00
C TRP A 22 -0.57 6.16 0.21
N VAL A 23 -0.02 5.90 1.39
CA VAL A 23 -0.74 6.03 2.67
C VAL A 23 -0.12 7.13 3.50
N MET A 24 -0.97 7.99 4.05
CA MET A 24 -0.57 8.98 5.03
C MET A 24 -0.88 8.47 6.44
N THR A 25 0.07 8.65 7.35
CA THR A 25 -0.04 8.30 8.77
C THR A 25 0.77 9.29 9.62
N ALA A 26 0.81 9.08 10.93
CA ALA A 26 1.61 9.86 11.86
C ALA A 26 3.09 9.45 11.79
N ALA A 27 4.01 10.40 11.87
CA ALA A 27 5.44 10.14 11.86
C ALA A 27 5.93 9.36 13.07
N GLN A 28 5.28 9.45 14.23
CA GLN A 28 5.57 8.59 15.37
C GLN A 28 5.42 7.09 15.06
N CYS A 29 4.63 6.71 14.06
CA CYS A 29 4.50 5.32 13.63
C CYS A 29 5.77 4.76 12.98
N PHE A 30 6.71 5.63 12.59
CA PHE A 30 7.98 5.26 11.96
C PHE A 30 8.85 4.35 12.84
N VAL A 31 8.73 4.42 14.17
CA VAL A 31 9.55 3.59 15.07
C VAL A 31 9.14 2.11 15.05
N HIS A 32 7.96 1.79 14.51
CA HIS A 32 7.41 0.42 14.49
C HIS A 32 7.71 -0.34 13.20
N LYS A 33 8.65 0.11 12.38
CA LYS A 33 9.01 -0.55 11.11
C LYS A 33 9.53 -1.99 11.26
N PRO A 34 9.32 -2.86 10.25
CA PRO A 34 8.59 -2.58 9.02
C PRO A 34 7.09 -2.48 9.26
N LEU A 35 6.41 -1.64 8.48
CA LEU A 35 4.97 -1.47 8.50
C LEU A 35 4.36 -2.23 7.31
N THR A 36 3.31 -3.01 7.59
CA THR A 36 2.41 -3.59 6.60
C THR A 36 1.12 -2.77 6.60
N VAL A 37 0.68 -2.33 5.43
CA VAL A 37 -0.61 -1.65 5.26
C VAL A 37 -1.69 -2.69 4.96
N ILE A 38 -2.85 -2.56 5.62
CA ILE A 38 -4.07 -3.31 5.37
C ILE A 38 -5.19 -2.32 5.01
N LEU A 39 -5.73 -2.45 3.81
CA LEU A 39 -6.86 -1.67 3.31
C LEU A 39 -8.11 -2.54 3.20
N GLY A 40 -9.28 -1.91 3.17
CA GLY A 40 -10.55 -2.60 2.92
C GLY A 40 -11.00 -3.55 4.03
N ALA A 41 -10.42 -3.42 5.22
CA ALA A 41 -10.79 -4.18 6.40
C ALA A 41 -11.93 -3.50 7.19
N HIS A 42 -12.98 -4.24 7.52
CA HIS A 42 -14.01 -3.79 8.46
C HIS A 42 -13.68 -4.23 9.90
N THR A 43 -13.23 -5.48 10.07
CA THR A 43 -12.52 -5.92 11.29
C THR A 43 -11.07 -6.24 10.95
N VAL A 44 -10.16 -6.13 11.92
CA VAL A 44 -8.74 -6.54 11.77
C VAL A 44 -8.46 -7.92 12.38
N GLN A 45 -9.46 -8.55 12.99
CA GLN A 45 -9.34 -9.83 13.69
C GLN A 45 -9.48 -11.01 12.72
N MET A 46 -10.29 -10.85 11.68
CA MET A 46 -10.59 -11.88 10.68
C MET A 46 -10.30 -11.35 9.29
N LYS A 47 -9.54 -12.11 8.49
CA LYS A 47 -9.26 -11.75 7.10
C LYS A 47 -10.56 -11.77 6.28
N GLU A 48 -10.87 -10.66 5.63
CA GLU A 48 -12.01 -10.55 4.71
C GLU A 48 -11.51 -10.56 3.25
N GLU A 49 -12.40 -10.85 2.31
CA GLU A 49 -12.08 -10.86 0.87
C GLU A 49 -11.66 -9.47 0.35
N SER A 50 -12.19 -8.40 0.96
CA SER A 50 -11.86 -7.02 0.62
C SER A 50 -10.48 -6.57 1.10
N TRP A 51 -9.78 -7.38 1.90
CA TRP A 51 -8.47 -7.02 2.42
C TRP A 51 -7.43 -6.95 1.32
N GLN A 52 -6.82 -5.79 1.18
CA GLN A 52 -5.63 -5.61 0.37
C GLN A 52 -4.46 -5.33 1.30
N LYS A 53 -3.40 -6.11 1.19
CA LYS A 53 -2.21 -5.98 2.02
C LYS A 53 -1.00 -5.67 1.16
N PHE A 54 -0.19 -4.71 1.60
CA PHE A 54 1.12 -4.48 1.01
C PHE A 54 2.13 -4.06 2.06
N GLU A 55 3.38 -4.45 1.82
CA GLU A 55 4.52 -4.03 2.62
C GLU A 55 4.93 -2.61 2.20
N VAL A 56 5.28 -1.77 3.17
CA VAL A 56 5.82 -0.44 2.86
C VAL A 56 7.27 -0.55 2.42
N GLU A 57 7.55 -0.01 1.24
CA GLU A 57 8.87 -0.02 0.62
C GLU A 57 9.64 1.28 0.91
N GLU A 58 8.96 2.43 0.88
CA GLU A 58 9.54 3.73 1.12
C GLU A 58 8.81 4.49 2.24
N TYR A 59 9.59 5.18 3.07
CA TYR A 59 9.10 5.97 4.20
C TYR A 59 9.57 7.41 4.07
N HIS A 60 8.63 8.30 3.80
CA HIS A 60 8.85 9.73 3.61
C HIS A 60 8.39 10.46 4.87
N CYS A 61 9.25 10.44 5.89
CA CYS A 61 9.03 11.18 7.14
C CYS A 61 9.23 12.68 6.87
N HIS A 62 8.41 13.52 7.49
CA HIS A 62 8.62 14.96 7.37
C HIS A 62 10.03 15.35 7.88
N PRO A 63 10.81 16.13 7.13
CA PRO A 63 12.23 16.40 7.45
C PRO A 63 12.42 17.16 8.78
N TYR A 64 11.38 17.85 9.24
CA TYR A 64 11.38 18.59 10.51
C TYR A 64 10.58 17.91 11.63
N PHE A 65 10.32 16.60 11.51
CA PHE A 65 9.75 15.83 12.61
C PHE A 65 10.83 15.45 13.61
N THR A 66 10.64 15.86 14.87
CA THR A 66 11.53 15.55 15.99
C THR A 66 10.78 14.77 17.07
N SER A 67 9.59 15.24 17.43
CA SER A 67 8.67 14.58 18.34
C SER A 67 7.22 15.00 18.07
N PRO A 68 6.21 14.20 18.49
CA PRO A 68 4.81 14.57 18.34
C PRO A 68 4.44 15.93 18.94
N LYS A 69 5.17 16.35 19.99
CA LYS A 69 4.94 17.62 20.69
C LYS A 69 5.41 18.84 19.91
N GLU A 70 6.40 18.67 19.04
CA GLU A 70 6.99 19.75 18.23
C GLU A 70 6.30 19.92 16.87
N GLY A 71 5.31 19.07 16.58
CA GLY A 71 4.55 19.10 15.33
C GLY A 71 5.20 18.30 14.21
N ASN A 72 4.75 18.54 12.98
CA ASN A 72 5.21 17.82 11.79
C ASN A 72 5.07 16.28 11.89
N ASP A 73 4.13 15.79 12.71
CA ASP A 73 3.87 14.36 12.94
C ASP A 73 3.14 13.74 11.75
N ILE A 74 3.79 13.77 10.58
CA ILE A 74 3.26 13.30 9.30
C ILE A 74 4.29 12.46 8.56
N LEU A 75 3.83 11.31 8.07
CA LEU A 75 4.63 10.33 7.35
C LEU A 75 3.83 9.83 6.14
N LEU A 76 4.46 9.91 4.97
CA LEU A 76 3.98 9.28 3.77
C LEU A 76 4.66 7.93 3.58
N LEU A 77 3.85 6.92 3.32
CA LEU A 77 4.26 5.55 3.07
C LEU A 77 3.95 5.25 1.62
N LYS A 78 4.92 4.67 0.94
CA LYS A 78 4.75 4.14 -0.40
C LYS A 78 5.07 2.66 -0.37
N GLY A 79 4.20 1.83 -0.91
CA GLY A 79 4.49 0.42 -1.11
C GLY A 79 4.02 -0.02 -2.48
N ASP A 80 4.04 -1.33 -2.72
CA ASP A 80 3.49 -1.92 -3.93
C ASP A 80 2.16 -2.61 -3.58
N ALA A 81 1.05 -1.87 -3.67
CA ALA A 81 -0.30 -2.46 -3.51
C ALA A 81 -0.76 -3.19 -4.77
N GLY A 82 0.14 -3.33 -5.74
CA GLY A 82 -0.08 -4.04 -6.97
C GLY A 82 -0.01 -3.15 -8.19
N ASP A 83 1.06 -2.37 -8.29
CA ASP A 83 1.28 -1.42 -9.38
C ASP A 83 1.11 -2.08 -10.75
N PRO A 84 0.51 -1.37 -11.72
CA PRO A 84 0.55 -1.85 -13.08
C PRO A 84 2.01 -1.89 -13.55
N LEU A 85 2.40 -3.01 -14.15
CA LEU A 85 3.66 -3.10 -14.88
C LEU A 85 3.58 -2.17 -16.09
N VAL A 86 4.17 -0.98 -15.99
CA VAL A 86 4.20 0.02 -17.05
C VAL A 86 5.57 0.02 -17.73
N CYS A 87 5.58 -0.09 -19.06
CA CYS A 87 6.78 0.06 -19.90
C CYS A 87 6.46 1.03 -21.03
N ASN A 88 7.35 2.00 -21.31
CA ASN A 88 7.15 3.01 -22.37
C ASN A 88 5.76 3.69 -22.32
N ASN A 89 5.33 4.07 -21.11
CA ASN A 89 4.04 4.73 -20.86
C ASN A 89 2.79 3.88 -21.23
N LYS A 90 2.94 2.55 -21.33
CA LYS A 90 1.85 1.60 -21.56
C LYS A 90 1.81 0.56 -20.44
N ALA A 91 0.61 0.26 -19.92
CA ALA A 91 0.41 -0.81 -18.96
C ALA A 91 0.41 -2.19 -19.66
N TYR A 92 1.17 -3.13 -19.11
CA TYR A 92 1.33 -4.51 -19.60
C TYR A 92 0.84 -5.56 -18.60
N GLY A 93 0.91 -5.24 -17.32
CA GLY A 93 0.54 -6.16 -16.25
C GLY A 93 -0.14 -5.44 -15.12
N ILE A 94 -0.94 -6.17 -14.34
CA ILE A 94 -1.34 -5.76 -12.99
C ILE A 94 -0.70 -6.77 -12.06
N PHE A 95 -0.05 -6.32 -11.01
CA PHE A 95 0.57 -7.21 -10.03
C PHE A 95 -0.45 -8.23 -9.49
N SER A 96 -0.01 -9.47 -9.34
CA SER A 96 -0.84 -10.58 -8.88
C SER A 96 -0.37 -11.03 -7.50
N TYR A 97 0.85 -11.56 -7.41
CA TYR A 97 1.45 -11.98 -6.15
C TYR A 97 2.97 -12.11 -6.28
N ARG A 98 3.70 -12.17 -5.16
CA ARG A 98 5.14 -12.46 -5.12
C ARG A 98 5.41 -13.63 -4.19
N HIS A 99 6.34 -14.52 -4.57
CA HIS A 99 6.78 -15.61 -3.70
C HIS A 99 8.22 -15.36 -3.20
N ASN A 100 8.37 -14.87 -1.97
CA ASN A 100 9.66 -14.58 -1.32
C ASN A 100 10.67 -13.90 -2.28
N ASN A 101 11.79 -14.59 -2.60
CA ASN A 101 12.90 -14.09 -3.43
C ASN A 101 12.62 -14.10 -4.95
N TRP A 102 11.40 -14.38 -5.39
CA TRP A 102 11.05 -14.33 -6.81
C TRP A 102 10.61 -12.91 -7.21
N PRO A 103 10.80 -12.51 -8.48
CA PRO A 103 10.15 -11.33 -9.03
C PRO A 103 8.62 -11.39 -8.84
N GLY A 104 7.98 -10.23 -8.74
CA GLY A 104 6.51 -10.17 -8.70
C GLY A 104 5.90 -10.82 -9.95
N PHE A 105 4.86 -11.63 -9.77
CA PHE A 105 4.04 -12.16 -10.85
C PHE A 105 2.98 -11.12 -11.21
N TYR A 106 2.78 -10.89 -12.50
CA TYR A 106 1.82 -9.93 -13.03
C TYR A 106 0.83 -10.62 -13.97
N THR A 107 -0.44 -10.28 -13.85
CA THR A 107 -1.48 -10.66 -14.81
C THR A 107 -1.26 -9.89 -16.10
N HIS A 108 -0.98 -10.57 -17.20
CA HIS A 108 -0.80 -9.93 -18.51
C HIS A 108 -2.12 -9.35 -19.04
N ILE A 109 -2.27 -8.03 -18.97
CA ILE A 109 -3.57 -7.38 -19.17
C ILE A 109 -4.03 -7.36 -20.64
N ALA A 110 -3.12 -7.58 -21.59
CA ALA A 110 -3.45 -7.54 -23.01
C ALA A 110 -4.56 -8.52 -23.40
N HIS A 111 -4.64 -9.69 -22.73
CA HIS A 111 -5.68 -10.70 -22.97
C HIS A 111 -7.08 -10.24 -22.56
N TYR A 112 -7.19 -9.25 -21.67
CA TYR A 112 -8.44 -8.81 -21.07
C TYR A 112 -8.98 -7.52 -21.68
N LEU A 113 -8.27 -6.88 -22.61
CA LEU A 113 -8.67 -5.58 -23.18
C LEU A 113 -10.06 -5.62 -23.81
N SER A 114 -10.42 -6.71 -24.51
CA SER A 114 -11.75 -6.87 -25.10
C SER A 114 -12.87 -6.89 -24.05
N TRP A 115 -12.62 -7.51 -22.90
CA TRP A 115 -13.56 -7.54 -21.78
C TRP A 115 -13.62 -6.20 -21.05
N VAL A 116 -12.47 -5.57 -20.79
CA VAL A 116 -12.44 -4.24 -20.15
C VAL A 116 -13.24 -3.23 -20.99
N ASN A 117 -13.03 -3.21 -22.31
CA ASN A 117 -13.76 -2.32 -23.22
C ASN A 117 -15.26 -2.63 -23.32
N SER A 118 -15.69 -3.87 -23.04
CA SER A 118 -17.12 -4.20 -23.06
C SER A 118 -17.83 -3.72 -21.78
N VAL A 119 -17.12 -3.66 -20.65
CA VAL A 119 -17.63 -3.19 -19.36
C VAL A 119 -17.60 -1.66 -19.28
N MET A 120 -16.54 -1.02 -19.76
CA MET A 120 -16.31 0.43 -19.67
C MET A 120 -17.07 1.24 -20.74
N LYS A 121 -18.14 0.69 -21.32
CA LYS A 121 -18.97 1.39 -22.30
C LYS A 121 -19.72 2.57 -21.69
#